data_AF-A0A7C5S543-F1
#
_entry.id   AF-A0A7C5S543-F1
#
_cell.length_a   1.000
_cell.length_b   1.000
_cell.length_c   1.000
_cell.angle_alpha   90.00
_cell.angle_beta   90.00
_cell.angle_gamma   90.00
#
_symmetry.space_group_name_H-M   'P 1'
#
loop_
_entity.id
_entity.type
_entity.pdbx_description
1 polymer ?
#
loop_
_entity_poly.entity_id
_entity_poly.type
_entity_poly.pdbx_seq_one_letter_code
_entity_poly.pdbx_strand_id
1 'polypeptide(L)'
;MFIEPNASSSPQAIFEEIWSFSDAHYSFFVYKNVDWMDAYNRYRPLVQNNMGTVELYDIYAAMLCKLKDGHVNLVSSFDRSRNWEWYLNSPENFYYSIIERHYFKNRQRYIRPL
;
A
#
# COMPACT_ATOMS: atom_id res chain seq x y z
N MET A 1 1.20 -2.86 -7.78
CA MET A 1 -0.16 -2.62 -8.32
C MET A 1 -0.26 -1.13 -8.60
N PHE A 2 -0.66 -0.72 -9.81
CA PHE A 2 -0.72 0.69 -10.22
C PHE A 2 -2.08 0.96 -10.88
N ILE A 3 -2.78 1.98 -10.41
CA ILE A 3 -4.04 2.47 -10.96
C ILE A 3 -4.08 3.99 -10.83
N GLU A 4 -4.60 4.67 -11.86
CA GLU A 4 -4.89 6.09 -11.83
C GLU A 4 -6.41 6.27 -12.00
N PRO A 5 -7.13 6.62 -10.92
CA PRO A 5 -8.58 6.79 -11.00
C PRO A 5 -8.95 8.02 -11.83
N ASN A 6 -10.11 7.95 -12.50
CA ASN A 6 -10.57 9.06 -13.34
C ASN A 6 -10.96 10.28 -12.49
N ALA A 7 -10.31 11.42 -12.74
CA ALA A 7 -10.48 12.68 -12.00
C ALA A 7 -11.90 13.30 -12.05
N SER A 8 -12.76 12.86 -12.96
CA SER A 8 -14.16 13.31 -13.05
C SER A 8 -15.15 12.48 -12.22
N SER A 9 -14.66 11.50 -11.46
CA SER A 9 -15.46 10.54 -10.71
C SER A 9 -15.87 11.07 -9.33
N SER A 10 -17.06 10.67 -8.86
CA SER A 10 -17.50 10.95 -7.49
C SER A 10 -16.63 10.19 -6.47
N PRO A 11 -16.58 10.61 -5.18
CA PRO A 11 -15.86 9.87 -4.14
C PRO A 11 -16.24 8.38 -4.09
N GLN A 12 -17.51 8.06 -4.29
CA GLN A 12 -18.00 6.68 -4.31
C GLN A 12 -17.52 5.92 -5.56
N ALA A 13 -17.52 6.54 -6.73
CA ALA A 13 -17.02 5.89 -7.95
C ALA A 13 -15.51 5.60 -7.86
N ILE A 14 -14.74 6.54 -7.30
CA ILE A 14 -13.32 6.29 -6.97
C ILE A 14 -13.19 5.09 -6.01
N PHE A 15 -14.15 4.90 -5.10
CA PHE A 15 -14.13 3.79 -4.15
C PHE A 15 -14.28 2.45 -4.83
N GLU A 16 -15.33 2.35 -5.63
CA GLU A 16 -15.62 1.14 -6.37
C GLU A 16 -14.45 0.76 -7.28
N GLU A 17 -13.84 1.75 -7.94
CA GLU A 17 -12.71 1.54 -8.84
C GLU A 17 -11.49 0.98 -8.10
N ILE A 18 -11.06 1.63 -7.01
CA ILE A 18 -9.89 1.19 -6.24
C ILE A 18 -10.15 -0.16 -5.58
N TRP A 19 -11.34 -0.36 -5.00
CA TRP A 19 -11.68 -1.60 -4.32
C TRP A 19 -11.74 -2.78 -5.30
N SER A 20 -12.43 -2.61 -6.44
CA SER A 20 -12.58 -3.66 -7.47
C SER A 20 -11.24 -3.98 -8.12
N PHE A 21 -10.40 -2.97 -8.36
CA PHE A 21 -9.05 -3.20 -8.88
C PHE A 21 -8.19 -3.99 -7.89
N SER A 22 -8.30 -3.68 -6.59
CA SER A 22 -7.61 -4.44 -5.55
C SER A 22 -8.10 -5.88 -5.51
N ASP A 23 -9.42 -6.10 -5.59
CA ASP A 23 -10.05 -7.42 -5.61
C ASP A 23 -9.56 -8.26 -6.80
N ALA A 24 -9.52 -7.67 -8.00
CA ALA A 24 -9.14 -8.37 -9.22
C ALA A 24 -7.64 -8.68 -9.34
N HIS A 25 -6.78 -7.87 -8.71
CA HIS A 25 -5.34 -7.92 -8.99
C HIS A 25 -4.45 -8.20 -7.78
N TYR A 26 -4.99 -8.21 -6.55
CA TYR A 26 -4.19 -8.52 -5.37
C TYR A 26 -4.18 -10.02 -5.08
N SER A 27 -3.01 -10.65 -5.26
CA SER A 27 -2.90 -12.11 -5.24
C SER A 27 -2.82 -12.75 -3.84
N PHE A 28 -2.64 -11.95 -2.77
CA PHE A 28 -2.25 -12.47 -1.46
C PHE A 28 -3.40 -12.53 -0.43
N PHE A 29 -4.66 -12.33 -0.84
CA PHE A 29 -5.80 -12.38 0.09
C PHE A 29 -5.86 -13.69 0.88
N VAL A 30 -5.83 -14.83 0.18
CA VAL A 30 -5.89 -16.17 0.78
C VAL A 30 -4.68 -16.42 1.69
N TYR A 31 -3.48 -16.11 1.20
CA TYR A 31 -2.24 -16.29 1.96
C TYR A 31 -2.23 -15.51 3.28
N LYS A 32 -2.78 -14.29 3.28
CA LYS A 32 -2.82 -13.42 4.46
C LYS A 32 -4.09 -13.58 5.29
N ASN A 33 -4.99 -14.50 4.92
CA ASN A 33 -6.30 -14.68 5.52
C ASN A 33 -7.07 -13.34 5.65
N VAL A 34 -7.12 -12.58 4.55
CA VAL A 34 -7.83 -11.30 4.46
C VAL A 34 -9.17 -11.53 3.77
N ASP A 35 -10.25 -11.20 4.47
CA ASP A 35 -11.58 -11.07 3.88
C ASP A 35 -11.71 -9.68 3.26
N TRP A 36 -11.59 -9.60 1.93
CA TRP A 36 -11.68 -8.32 1.22
C TRP A 36 -13.11 -7.77 1.15
N MET A 37 -14.12 -8.63 1.30
CA MET A 37 -15.51 -8.23 1.34
C MET A 37 -15.87 -7.61 2.71
N ASP A 38 -15.29 -8.07 3.82
CA ASP A 38 -15.40 -7.37 5.12
C ASP A 38 -14.84 -5.94 5.02
N ALA A 39 -13.73 -5.75 4.31
CA ALA A 39 -13.19 -4.42 4.05
C ALA A 39 -14.18 -3.55 3.25
N TYR A 40 -14.78 -4.09 2.19
CA TYR A 40 -15.83 -3.37 1.45
C TYR A 40 -16.96 -2.92 2.37
N ASN A 41 -17.54 -3.87 3.12
CA ASN A 41 -18.69 -3.65 3.98
C ASN A 41 -18.41 -2.63 5.10
N ARG A 42 -17.16 -2.54 5.56
CA ARG A 42 -16.75 -1.60 6.60
C ARG A 42 -16.47 -0.20 6.07
N TYR A 43 -15.78 -0.08 4.94
CA TYR A 43 -15.26 1.21 4.48
C TYR A 43 -16.19 1.88 3.46
N ARG A 44 -16.93 1.12 2.65
CA ARG A 44 -17.84 1.69 1.65
C ARG A 44 -18.92 2.61 2.25
N PRO A 45 -19.58 2.26 3.37
CA PRO A 45 -20.60 3.13 3.99
C PRO A 45 -20.02 4.45 4.53
N LEU A 46 -18.71 4.51 4.77
CA LEU A 46 -18.07 5.74 5.23
C LEU A 46 -18.00 6.77 4.10
N VAL A 47 -17.91 6.35 2.84
CA VAL A 47 -17.71 7.26 1.70
C VAL A 47 -18.99 8.00 1.28
N GLN A 48 -18.96 9.32 1.44
CA GLN A 48 -20.05 10.23 1.09
C GLN A 48 -19.70 11.03 -0.18
N ASN A 49 -20.73 11.41 -0.95
CA ASN A 49 -20.52 12.11 -2.22
C ASN A 49 -19.94 13.53 -2.08
N ASN A 50 -20.04 14.13 -0.90
CA ASN A 50 -19.55 15.47 -0.58
C ASN A 50 -18.19 15.48 0.15
N MET A 51 -17.49 14.35 0.22
CA MET A 51 -16.18 14.27 0.87
C MET A 51 -15.11 15.07 0.16
N GLY A 52 -14.21 15.66 0.95
CA GLY A 52 -12.95 16.20 0.45
C GLY A 52 -11.96 15.10 0.05
N THR A 53 -11.00 15.46 -0.80
CA THR A 53 -9.98 14.52 -1.31
C THR A 53 -9.15 13.89 -0.20
N VAL A 54 -8.84 14.64 0.87
CA VAL A 54 -8.04 14.15 2.01
C VAL A 54 -8.84 13.12 2.83
N GLU A 55 -10.10 13.41 3.16
CA GLU A 55 -10.95 12.48 3.92
C GLU A 55 -11.15 11.17 3.16
N LEU A 56 -11.37 11.28 1.85
CA LEU A 56 -11.50 10.13 0.97
C LEU A 56 -10.20 9.30 0.92
N TYR A 57 -9.06 9.97 0.81
CA TYR A 57 -7.74 9.34 0.84
C TYR A 57 -7.49 8.58 2.15
N ASP A 58 -7.84 9.17 3.31
CA ASP A 58 -7.64 8.54 4.62
C ASP A 58 -8.46 7.25 4.77
N ILE A 59 -9.71 7.25 4.26
CA ILE A 59 -10.57 6.06 4.25
C ILE A 59 -9.92 4.93 3.43
N TYR A 60 -9.41 5.23 2.23
CA TYR A 60 -8.73 4.23 1.42
C TYR A 60 -7.42 3.75 2.03
N ALA A 61 -6.60 4.66 2.54
CA ALA A 61 -5.35 4.33 3.20
C ALA A 61 -5.61 3.35 4.35
N ALA A 62 -6.62 3.62 5.17
CA ALA A 62 -7.03 2.74 6.25
C ALA A 62 -7.55 1.37 5.75
N MET A 63 -8.30 1.34 4.64
CA MET A 63 -8.77 0.10 4.01
C MET A 63 -7.59 -0.75 3.50
N LEU A 64 -6.66 -0.16 2.75
CA LEU A 64 -5.49 -0.85 2.19
C LEU A 64 -4.55 -1.36 3.29
N CYS A 65 -4.49 -0.71 4.45
CA CYS A 65 -3.76 -1.24 5.61
C CYS A 65 -4.25 -2.63 6.06
N LYS A 66 -5.51 -3.01 5.77
CA LYS A 66 -6.03 -4.37 6.07
C LYS A 66 -5.34 -5.47 5.27
N LEU A 67 -4.70 -5.14 4.16
CA LEU A 67 -3.89 -6.08 3.38
C LEU A 67 -2.61 -6.52 4.09
N LYS A 68 -2.23 -5.87 5.21
CA LYS A 68 -1.01 -6.18 5.99
C LYS A 68 0.21 -6.27 5.08
N ASP A 69 0.38 -5.26 4.22
CA ASP A 69 1.38 -5.25 3.16
C ASP A 69 2.14 -3.94 3.13
N GLY A 70 3.44 -3.99 3.41
CA GLY A 70 4.32 -2.82 3.30
C GLY A 70 4.56 -2.35 1.87
N HIS A 71 4.19 -3.14 0.85
CA HIS A 71 4.40 -2.83 -0.56
C HIS A 71 3.14 -2.26 -1.24
N VAL A 72 1.99 -2.31 -0.58
CA VAL A 72 0.78 -1.65 -1.07
C VAL A 72 0.76 -0.23 -0.53
N ASN A 73 0.67 0.74 -1.44
CA ASN A 73 0.68 2.16 -1.13
C ASN A 73 -0.40 2.84 -1.99
N LEU A 74 -1.07 3.84 -1.41
CA LEU A 74 -1.84 4.83 -2.16
C LEU A 74 -0.99 6.08 -2.30
N VAL A 75 -0.87 6.60 -3.52
CA VAL A 75 -0.06 7.80 -3.80
C VAL A 75 -0.99 8.89 -4.30
N SER A 76 -0.92 10.07 -3.68
CA SER A 76 -1.56 11.29 -4.15
C SER A 76 -0.52 12.39 -4.34
N SER A 77 -0.94 13.57 -4.79
CA SER A 77 -0.07 14.74 -4.88
C SER A 77 0.38 15.28 -3.52
N PHE A 78 -0.33 14.92 -2.44
CA PHE A 78 -0.10 15.46 -1.10
C PHE A 78 0.43 14.45 -0.10
N ASP A 79 0.26 13.14 -0.32
CA ASP A 79 0.73 12.11 0.61
C ASP A 79 0.93 10.73 -0.05
N ARG A 80 1.58 9.81 0.68
CA ARG A 80 1.69 8.39 0.33
C ARG A 80 1.41 7.49 1.54
N SER A 81 0.39 6.66 1.42
CA SER A 81 -0.01 5.75 2.49
C SER A 81 0.95 4.57 2.59
N ARG A 82 1.23 4.14 3.82
CA ARG A 82 2.13 3.02 4.12
C ARG A 82 1.66 2.26 5.34
N ASN A 83 1.52 0.94 5.21
CA ASN A 83 1.43 0.07 6.37
C ASN A 83 2.83 -0.20 6.94
N TRP A 84 3.37 0.77 7.68
CA TRP A 84 4.75 0.72 8.19
C TRP A 84 4.94 -0.25 9.36
N GLU A 85 3.86 -0.62 10.05
CA GLU A 85 3.89 -1.65 11.09
C GLU A 85 4.50 -2.96 10.57
N TRP A 86 4.29 -3.29 9.29
CA TRP A 86 4.91 -4.45 8.64
C TRP A 86 6.45 -4.46 8.77
N TYR A 87 7.10 -3.30 8.62
CA TYR A 87 8.55 -3.17 8.75
C TYR A 87 8.96 -2.93 10.21
N LEU A 88 8.29 -2.01 10.91
CA LEU A 88 8.68 -1.57 12.26
C LEU A 88 8.48 -2.63 13.34
N ASN A 89 7.58 -3.60 13.13
CA ASN A 89 7.39 -4.72 14.06
C ASN A 89 8.47 -5.81 13.92
N SER A 90 9.35 -5.70 12.92
CA SER A 90 10.50 -6.60 12.79
C SER A 90 11.71 -6.04 13.55
N PRO A 91 12.53 -6.90 14.20
CA PRO A 91 13.77 -6.44 14.82
C PRO A 91 14.68 -5.80 13.78
N GLU A 92 15.34 -4.71 14.16
CA GLU A 92 16.44 -4.19 13.37
C GLU A 92 17.57 -5.24 13.32
N ASN A 93 17.76 -5.84 12.15
CA ASN A 93 18.74 -6.91 11.94
C ASN A 93 19.63 -6.67 10.72
N PHE A 94 19.58 -5.46 10.14
CA PHE A 94 20.41 -5.06 9.02
C PHE A 94 21.48 -4.06 9.46
N TYR A 95 22.73 -4.52 9.53
CA TYR A 95 23.88 -3.67 9.79
C TYR A 95 24.82 -3.73 8.59
N TYR A 96 24.75 -2.71 7.74
CA TYR A 96 25.56 -2.66 6.52
C TYR A 96 27.06 -2.84 6.81
N SER A 97 27.56 -2.30 7.92
CA SER A 97 28.96 -2.45 8.34
C SER A 97 29.37 -3.90 8.60
N ILE A 98 28.49 -4.72 9.19
CA ILE A 98 28.74 -6.15 9.41
C ILE A 98 28.83 -6.87 8.07
N ILE A 99 27.87 -6.61 7.18
CA ILE A 99 27.82 -7.24 5.86
C ILE A 99 29.04 -6.84 5.02
N GLU A 100 29.36 -5.55 4.97
CA GLU A 100 30.49 -5.01 4.23
C GLU A 100 31.83 -5.61 4.69
N ARG A 101 32.10 -5.56 6.01
CA ARG A 101 33.40 -5.92 6.58
C ARG A 101 33.61 -7.43 6.67
N HIS A 102 32.56 -8.21 6.95
CA HIS A 102 32.69 -9.64 7.23
C HIS A 102 32.26 -10.55 6.08
N TYR A 103 31.33 -10.11 5.22
CA TYR A 103 30.77 -10.95 4.15
C TYR A 103 31.22 -10.49 2.77
N PHE A 104 30.96 -9.22 2.42
CA PHE A 104 31.28 -8.70 1.09
C PHE A 104 32.79 -8.58 0.87
N LYS A 105 33.58 -8.14 1.86
CA LYS A 105 35.05 -8.08 1.80
C LYS A 105 35.56 -7.48 0.47
N ASN A 106 35.03 -6.32 0.09
CA ASN A 106 35.34 -5.61 -1.17
C ASN A 106 34.96 -6.36 -2.48
N ARG A 107 34.23 -7.48 -2.43
CA ARG A 107 33.74 -8.22 -3.61
C ARG A 107 32.36 -7.74 -4.07
N GLN A 108 32.14 -6.44 -4.04
CA GLN A 108 30.89 -5.84 -4.51
C GLN A 108 31.09 -5.31 -5.93
N ARG A 109 30.17 -5.63 -6.84
CA ARG A 109 30.17 -5.06 -8.19
C ARG A 109 29.22 -3.87 -8.20
N TYR A 110 29.77 -2.68 -8.38
CA TYR A 110 29.00 -1.48 -8.63
C TYR A 110 28.77 -1.33 -10.13
N ILE A 111 27.53 -1.50 -10.58
CA ILE A 111 27.13 -1.20 -11.96
C ILE A 111 26.47 0.18 -11.96
N ARG A 112 26.94 1.07 -12.83
CA ARG A 112 26.32 2.38 -13.09
C ARG A 112 25.58 2.32 -14.43
N PRO A 113 24.51 3.13 -14.62
CA PRO A 113 23.89 3.29 -15.93
C PRO A 113 24.95 3.69 -16.97
N LEU A 114 24.84 3.15 -18.18
CA LEU A 114 25.63 3.59 -19.34
C LEU A 114 25.25 5.01 -19.76
#